data_AF-X0UQZ7-F1
#
_entry.id   AF-X0UQZ7-F1
#
_cell.length_a   1.000
_cell.length_b   1.000
_cell.length_c   1.000
_cell.angle_alpha   90.00
_cell.angle_beta   90.00
_cell.angle_gamma   90.00
#
_symmetry.space_group_name_H-M   'P 1'
#
loop_
_entity.id
_entity.type
_entity.pdbx_description
1 polymer ?
#
loop_
_entity_poly.entity_id
_entity_poly.type
_entity_poly.pdbx_seq_one_letter_code
_entity_poly.pdbx_strand_id
1 'polypeptide(L)'
;MTPEQIIQRFSQLEARRRVVEQQWDDIRELVVPYRGDMWLDEVSAETSVDWRENRNVFDSTAIFACQSLASSIHGSLTSPSTKWFGLRFREDSLNKDSEAKEWLESVADKV
;
A
#
# COMPACT_ATOMS: atom_id res chain seq x y z
N MET A 1 -14.01 -18.32 18.15
CA MET A 1 -13.21 -18.86 17.05
C MET A 1 -12.10 -19.67 17.70
N THR A 2 -12.09 -20.99 17.54
CA THR A 2 -11.04 -21.84 18.11
C THR A 2 -9.73 -21.67 17.32
N PRO A 3 -8.56 -22.00 17.89
CA PRO A 3 -7.29 -21.92 17.16
C PRO A 3 -7.33 -22.68 15.82
N GLU A 4 -7.95 -23.86 15.80
CA GLU A 4 -8.14 -24.68 14.59
C GLU A 4 -8.96 -23.96 13.50
N GLN A 5 -10.03 -23.25 13.90
CA GLN A 5 -10.84 -22.47 12.97
C GLN A 5 -10.07 -21.30 12.37
N ILE A 6 -9.14 -20.70 13.12
CA ILE A 6 -8.29 -19.61 12.62
C ILE A 6 -7.31 -20.14 11.57
N ILE A 7 -6.66 -21.28 11.84
CA ILE A 7 -5.72 -21.92 10.90
C ILE A 7 -6.44 -22.34 9.62
N GLN A 8 -7.64 -22.92 9.75
CA GLN A 8 -8.46 -23.30 8.60
C GLN A 8 -8.90 -22.08 7.79
N ARG A 9 -9.26 -20.98 8.45
CA ARG A 9 -9.63 -19.73 7.76
C ARG A 9 -8.44 -19.09 7.06
N PHE A 10 -7.27 -19.10 7.69
CA PHE A 10 -6.04 -18.57 7.11
C PHE A 10 -5.68 -19.34 5.82
N SER A 11 -5.61 -20.66 5.88
CA SER A 11 -5.30 -21.51 4.71
C SER A 11 -6.31 -21.33 3.56
N GLN A 12 -7.60 -21.14 3.87
CA GLN A 12 -8.59 -20.79 2.85
C GLN A 12 -8.36 -19.42 2.20
N LEU A 13 -7.95 -18.41 2.98
CA LEU A 13 -7.67 -17.06 2.46
C LEU A 13 -6.37 -17.05 1.64
N GLU A 14 -5.36 -17.78 2.10
CA GLU A 14 -4.10 -17.96 1.38
C GLU A 14 -4.34 -18.61 0.01
N ALA A 15 -5.12 -19.69 -0.04
CA ALA A 15 -5.48 -20.35 -1.30
C ALA A 15 -6.19 -19.41 -2.28
N ARG A 16 -6.99 -18.45 -1.78
CA ARG A 16 -7.61 -17.42 -2.63
C ARG A 16 -6.61 -16.37 -3.10
N ARG A 17 -5.64 -16.01 -2.27
CA ARG A 17 -4.59 -15.02 -2.60
C ARG A 17 -3.66 -15.54 -3.70
N ARG A 18 -3.36 -16.85 -3.74
CA ARG A 18 -2.51 -17.47 -4.78
C ARG A 18 -2.90 -17.12 -6.22
N VAL A 19 -4.17 -16.80 -6.49
CA VAL A 19 -4.65 -16.39 -7.81
C VAL A 19 -3.98 -15.10 -8.31
N VAL A 20 -3.66 -14.16 -7.41
CA VAL A 20 -3.04 -12.86 -7.76
C VAL A 20 -1.52 -12.86 -7.56
N GLU A 21 -0.97 -13.84 -6.82
CA GLU A 21 0.47 -13.92 -6.55
C GLU A 21 1.31 -13.98 -7.83
N GLN A 22 0.87 -14.73 -8.85
CA GLN A 22 1.57 -14.75 -10.15
C GLN A 22 1.72 -13.35 -10.77
N GLN A 23 0.70 -12.52 -10.66
CA GLN A 23 0.77 -11.15 -11.18
C GLN A 23 1.68 -10.26 -10.33
N TRP A 24 1.77 -10.52 -9.03
CA TRP A 24 2.71 -9.82 -8.16
C TRP A 24 4.16 -10.21 -8.46
N ASP A 25 4.42 -11.46 -8.79
CA ASP A 25 5.74 -11.93 -9.22
C ASP A 25 6.16 -11.26 -10.53
N ASP A 26 5.26 -11.18 -11.52
CA ASP A 26 5.52 -10.46 -12.77
C ASP A 26 5.84 -8.97 -12.51
N ILE A 27 5.10 -8.32 -11.60
CA ILE A 27 5.35 -6.92 -11.19
C ILE A 27 6.69 -6.80 -10.46
N ARG A 28 7.03 -7.74 -9.59
CA ARG A 28 8.31 -7.77 -8.86
C ARG A 28 9.46 -7.81 -9.85
N GLU A 29 9.39 -8.71 -10.82
CA GLU A 29 10.46 -8.95 -11.77
C GLU A 29 10.63 -7.79 -12.77
N LEU A 30 9.54 -7.20 -13.25
CA LEU A 30 9.58 -6.23 -14.36
C LEU A 30 9.43 -4.77 -13.94
N VAL A 31 8.84 -4.48 -12.77
CA VAL A 31 8.46 -3.11 -12.35
C VAL A 31 9.17 -2.68 -11.07
N VAL A 32 9.32 -3.57 -10.09
CA VAL A 32 10.01 -3.29 -8.81
C VAL A 32 11.14 -4.28 -8.49
N PRO A 33 12.10 -4.48 -9.41
CA PRO A 33 13.15 -5.51 -9.33
C PRO A 33 13.96 -5.53 -8.02
N TYR A 34 14.13 -4.38 -7.38
CA TYR A 34 15.01 -4.21 -6.21
C TYR A 34 14.27 -4.31 -4.85
N ARG A 35 12.99 -4.69 -4.83
CA ARG A 35 12.18 -4.70 -3.59
C ARG A 35 12.25 -5.99 -2.76
N GLY A 36 13.11 -6.95 -3.12
CA GLY A 36 13.29 -8.21 -2.39
C GLY A 36 12.09 -9.16 -2.50
N ASP A 37 12.26 -10.40 -2.04
CA ASP A 37 11.22 -11.44 -2.07
C ASP A 37 10.25 -11.21 -0.90
N MET A 38 9.17 -10.48 -1.15
CA MET A 38 8.21 -10.10 -0.10
C MET A 38 7.22 -11.22 0.27
N TRP A 39 6.99 -12.17 -0.64
CA TRP A 39 5.89 -13.16 -0.51
C TRP A 39 6.31 -14.60 -0.84
N LEU A 40 7.56 -14.84 -1.24
CA LEU A 40 8.05 -16.18 -1.51
C LEU A 40 8.44 -16.85 -0.18
N ASP A 41 7.74 -17.93 0.16
CA ASP A 41 8.07 -18.78 1.32
C ASP A 41 9.41 -19.52 1.13
N GLU A 42 9.88 -19.63 -0.12
CA GLU A 42 11.12 -20.31 -0.52
C GLU A 42 12.31 -19.35 -0.69
N VAL A 43 12.45 -18.33 0.16
CA VAL A 43 13.77 -17.67 0.25
C VAL A 43 14.70 -18.60 1.02
N SER A 44 15.39 -19.46 0.29
CA SER A 44 16.53 -20.22 0.79
C SER A 44 17.58 -19.21 1.28
N ALA A 45 17.53 -18.94 2.59
CA ALA A 45 18.28 -17.91 3.31
C ALA A 45 17.98 -16.47 2.87
N GLU A 46 17.45 -15.64 3.78
CA GLU A 46 17.39 -14.16 3.71
C GLU A 46 18.74 -13.49 3.37
N THR A 47 19.82 -14.27 3.26
CA THR A 47 21.20 -13.85 3.02
C THR A 47 21.73 -14.27 1.65
N SER A 48 20.99 -15.06 0.86
CA SER A 48 21.44 -15.40 -0.49
C SER A 48 21.11 -14.25 -1.44
N VAL A 49 22.14 -13.49 -1.82
CA VAL A 49 22.01 -12.51 -2.90
C VAL A 49 21.95 -13.31 -4.19
N ASP A 50 20.78 -13.41 -4.81
CA ASP A 50 20.70 -13.96 -6.16
C ASP A 50 21.15 -12.88 -7.16
N TRP A 51 22.40 -12.99 -7.60
CA TRP A 51 23.04 -12.14 -8.62
C TRP A 51 22.33 -12.18 -9.99
N ARG A 52 21.31 -13.02 -10.14
CA ARG A 52 20.48 -13.14 -11.34
C ARG A 52 19.13 -12.43 -11.23
N GLU A 53 18.76 -11.91 -10.05
CA GLU A 53 17.60 -11.02 -9.93
C GLU A 53 17.81 -9.86 -10.92
N ASN A 54 16.79 -9.62 -11.76
CA ASN A 54 16.69 -8.51 -12.73
C ASN A 54 17.26 -8.76 -14.14
N ARG A 55 17.58 -10.00 -14.51
CA ARG A 55 17.96 -10.34 -15.90
C ARG A 55 16.86 -10.07 -16.93
N ASN A 56 15.60 -10.04 -16.48
CA ASN A 56 14.43 -9.87 -17.34
C ASN A 56 14.05 -8.39 -17.54
N VAL A 57 14.78 -7.48 -16.90
CA VAL A 57 14.63 -6.02 -17.08
C VAL A 57 15.56 -5.57 -18.22
N PHE A 58 14.98 -5.35 -19.40
CA PHE A 58 15.73 -4.89 -20.58
C PHE A 58 15.85 -3.37 -20.66
N ASP A 59 14.87 -2.64 -20.13
CA ASP A 59 14.86 -1.19 -20.02
C ASP A 59 14.23 -0.74 -18.69
N SER A 60 14.32 0.55 -18.40
CA SER A 60 13.80 1.16 -17.17
C SER A 60 12.42 1.81 -17.34
N THR A 61 11.74 1.60 -18.48
CA THR A 61 10.50 2.31 -18.82
C THR A 61 9.40 2.00 -17.81
N ALA A 62 9.16 0.72 -17.51
CA ALA A 62 8.13 0.29 -16.57
C ALA A 62 8.39 0.81 -15.15
N ILE A 63 9.66 0.78 -14.72
CA ILE A 63 10.10 1.25 -13.41
C ILE A 63 9.82 2.75 -13.26
N PHE A 64 10.26 3.55 -14.24
CA PHE A 64 10.05 5.00 -14.22
C PHE A 64 8.57 5.39 -14.34
N ALA A 65 7.79 4.68 -15.15
CA ALA A 65 6.36 4.90 -15.26
C ALA A 65 5.64 4.62 -13.93
N CYS A 66 5.99 3.52 -13.25
CA CYS A 66 5.43 3.18 -11.94
C CYS A 66 5.79 4.23 -10.88
N GLN A 67 7.06 4.66 -10.82
CA GLN A 67 7.52 5.71 -9.91
C GLN A 67 6.79 7.04 -10.16
N SER A 68 6.68 7.45 -11.44
CA SER A 68 6.00 8.70 -11.81
C SER A 68 4.52 8.67 -11.44
N LEU A 69 3.85 7.54 -11.71
CA LEU A 69 2.46 7.34 -11.35
C LEU A 69 2.28 7.36 -9.83
N ALA A 70 3.11 6.65 -9.08
CA ALA A 70 3.06 6.63 -7.62
C ALA A 70 3.27 8.03 -7.02
N SER A 71 4.24 8.80 -7.53
CA SER A 71 4.46 10.20 -7.14
C SER A 71 3.25 11.09 -7.46
N SER A 72 2.63 10.92 -8.64
CA SER A 72 1.43 11.66 -9.00
C SER A 72 0.24 11.32 -8.10
N ILE A 73 0.02 10.04 -7.80
CA ILE A 73 -1.06 9.59 -6.91
C ILE A 73 -0.83 10.15 -5.50
N HIS A 74 0.38 10.00 -4.96
CA HIS A 74 0.74 10.51 -3.63
C HIS A 74 0.56 12.03 -3.54
N GLY A 75 1.00 12.77 -4.56
CA GLY A 75 0.79 14.21 -4.64
C GLY A 75 -0.68 14.62 -4.76
N SER A 76 -1.54 13.79 -5.36
CA SER A 76 -2.96 14.09 -5.53
C SER A 76 -3.84 13.71 -4.33
N LEU A 77 -3.51 12.62 -3.64
CA LEU A 77 -4.36 12.06 -2.57
C LEU A 77 -3.98 12.54 -1.18
N THR A 78 -2.68 12.67 -0.91
CA THR A 78 -2.14 12.95 0.43
C THR A 78 -1.03 13.99 0.34
N SER A 79 -1.31 15.07 -0.40
CA SER A 79 -0.37 16.16 -0.55
C SER A 79 0.02 16.71 0.82
N PRO A 80 1.31 16.71 1.21
CA PRO A 80 1.75 17.35 2.44
C PRO A 80 1.61 18.89 2.36
N SER A 81 1.40 19.45 1.17
CA SER A 81 1.29 20.89 0.94
C SER A 81 -0.14 21.40 0.93
N THR A 82 -1.16 20.54 0.96
CA THR A 82 -2.57 20.95 0.88
C THR A 82 -3.43 20.08 1.80
N LYS A 83 -4.41 20.68 2.49
CA LYS A 83 -5.37 19.91 3.30
C LYS A 83 -6.09 18.91 2.40
N TRP A 84 -5.81 17.63 2.60
CA TRP A 84 -6.33 16.52 1.78
C TRP A 84 -7.50 15.78 2.45
N PHE A 85 -7.81 16.12 3.70
CA PHE A 85 -9.01 15.67 4.39
C PHE A 85 -9.59 16.81 5.25
N GLY A 86 -10.84 16.65 5.66
CA GLY A 86 -11.52 17.53 6.60
C GLY A 86 -12.40 16.71 7.52
N LEU A 87 -12.64 17.23 8.71
CA LEU A 87 -13.54 16.62 9.68
C LEU A 87 -14.89 17.33 9.62
N ARG A 88 -15.98 16.58 9.85
CA ARG A 88 -17.34 17.11 9.92
C ARG A 88 -18.09 16.39 11.04
N PHE A 89 -18.90 17.12 11.78
CA PHE A 89 -19.83 16.49 12.72
C PHE A 89 -20.93 15.74 11.97
N ARG A 90 -21.35 14.59 12.49
CA ARG A 90 -22.54 13.88 11.99
C ARG A 90 -23.82 14.67 12.22
N GLU A 91 -23.85 15.50 13.27
CA GLU A 91 -24.97 16.37 13.59
C GLU A 91 -24.84 17.73 12.87
N ASP A 92 -25.83 18.10 12.07
CA ASP A 92 -25.78 19.30 11.24
C ASP A 92 -25.91 20.62 12.02
N SER A 93 -26.44 20.59 13.25
CA SER A 93 -26.52 21.74 14.15
C SER A 93 -25.13 22.24 14.53
N LEU A 94 -24.23 21.34 14.90
CA LEU A 94 -22.84 21.62 15.29
C LEU A 94 -22.01 22.15 14.12
N ASN A 95 -22.34 21.74 12.89
CA ASN A 95 -21.70 22.30 11.70
C ASN A 95 -22.11 23.77 11.42
N LYS A 96 -23.07 24.34 12.14
CA LYS A 96 -23.43 25.77 12.06
C LYS A 96 -22.81 26.61 13.17
N ASP A 97 -22.29 25.97 14.21
CA ASP A 97 -21.56 26.60 15.29
C ASP A 97 -20.12 26.91 14.83
N SER A 98 -19.70 28.16 15.01
CA SER A 98 -18.36 28.62 14.63
C SER A 98 -17.29 28.01 15.51
N GLU A 99 -17.53 27.91 16.82
CA GLU A 99 -16.54 27.40 17.78
C GLU A 99 -16.27 25.91 17.55
N ALA A 100 -17.34 25.15 17.28
CA ALA A 100 -17.23 23.72 16.98
C ALA A 100 -16.45 23.46 15.69
N LYS A 101 -16.63 24.31 14.66
CA LYS A 101 -15.88 24.25 13.40
C LYS A 101 -14.40 24.57 13.58
N GLU A 102 -14.09 25.65 14.30
CA GLU A 102 -12.71 26.02 14.60
C GLU A 102 -11.98 24.92 15.38
N TRP A 103 -12.70 24.28 16.31
CA TRP A 103 -12.16 23.11 17.02
C TRP A 103 -11.83 21.95 16.06
N LEU A 104 -12.73 21.60 15.14
CA LEU A 104 -12.47 20.55 14.13
C LEU A 104 -11.28 20.88 13.24
N GLU A 105 -11.14 22.12 12.80
CA GLU A 105 -9.97 22.56 12.01
C GLU A 105 -8.68 22.42 12.84
N SER A 106 -8.70 22.81 14.12
CA SER A 106 -7.54 22.69 15.02
C SER A 106 -7.11 21.25 15.29
N VAL A 107 -8.06 20.31 15.26
CA VAL A 107 -7.80 18.87 15.43
C VAL A 107 -7.32 18.26 14.12
N ALA A 108 -7.91 18.65 12.99
CA ALA A 108 -7.49 18.19 11.67
C ALA A 108 -6.04 18.59 11.36
N ASP A 109 -5.59 19.77 11.78
CA ASP A 109 -4.21 20.24 11.54
C ASP A 109 -3.14 19.55 12.41
N LYS A 110 -3.55 18.70 13.37
CA LYS A 110 -2.65 17.93 14.25
C LYS A 110 -2.36 16.50 13.76
N VAL A 111 -2.99 16.08 12.67
CA VAL A 111 -2.84 14.74 12.08
C VAL A 111 -1.91 14.82 10.88
#